data_AF-A0A8H9NVN3-F1
#
_entry.id   AF-A0A8H9NVN3-F1
#
_cell.length_a   1.000
_cell.length_b   1.000
_cell.length_c   1.000
_cell.angle_alpha   90.00
_cell.angle_beta   90.00
_cell.angle_gamma   90.00
#
_symmetry.space_group_name_H-M   'P 1'
#
loop_
_entity.id
_entity.type
_entity.pdbx_description
1 polymer ?
#
loop_
_entity_poly.entity_id
_entity_poly.type
_entity_poly.pdbx_seq_one_letter_code
_entity_poly.pdbx_strand_id
1 'polypeptide(L)'
;MDKVYKVGYYEEETRVLSAVLLSLFTARKEIAFGELEHSLQKLAFPPAVRRLCEEALQSHSEDETDQTNARAVCCLLHALESISGYKHVERYIAQRNQAVVYC
;
A
#
# COMPACT_ATOMS: atom_id res chain seq x y z
N MET A 1 8.49 -27.41 1.04
CA MET A 1 9.85 -26.90 0.82
C MET A 1 9.80 -25.83 -0.26
N ASP A 2 10.28 -24.66 0.11
CA ASP A 2 10.67 -23.49 -0.69
C ASP A 2 9.85 -23.15 -1.93
N LYS A 3 8.77 -22.37 -1.74
CA LYS A 3 8.34 -21.46 -2.80
C LYS A 3 9.41 -20.38 -2.92
N VAL A 4 10.31 -20.59 -3.88
CA VAL A 4 11.30 -19.61 -4.34
C VAL A 4 10.57 -18.29 -4.59
N TYR A 5 10.74 -17.35 -3.67
CA TYR A 5 10.31 -15.97 -3.83
C TYR A 5 11.07 -15.42 -5.04
N LYS A 6 10.40 -15.27 -6.18
CA LYS A 6 10.90 -14.49 -7.31
C LYS A 6 10.98 -13.03 -6.88
N VAL A 7 12.06 -12.69 -6.20
CA VAL A 7 12.49 -11.31 -5.96
C VAL A 7 12.84 -10.73 -7.32
N GLY A 8 11.98 -9.91 -7.92
CA GLY A 8 12.40 -9.09 -9.06
C GLY A 8 11.38 -8.77 -10.16
N TYR A 9 10.07 -8.99 -10.00
CA TYR A 9 9.11 -8.64 -11.08
C TYR A 9 8.16 -7.47 -10.80
N TYR A 10 8.12 -6.94 -9.56
CA TYR A 10 7.14 -5.92 -9.18
C TYR A 10 7.77 -4.73 -8.44
N GLU A 11 8.94 -4.29 -8.88
CA GLU A 11 9.66 -3.19 -8.21
C GLU A 11 8.91 -1.86 -8.30
N GLU A 12 8.28 -1.56 -9.44
CA GLU A 12 7.51 -0.34 -9.67
C GLU A 12 6.25 -0.35 -8.79
N GLU A 13 5.51 -1.45 -8.78
CA GLU A 13 4.32 -1.66 -7.95
C GLU A 13 4.65 -1.56 -6.46
N THR A 14 5.76 -2.17 -6.04
CA THR A 14 6.26 -2.10 -4.66
C THR A 14 6.58 -0.67 -4.25
N ARG A 15 7.24 0.10 -5.14
CA ARG A 15 7.58 1.50 -4.90
C ARG A 15 6.33 2.35 -4.76
N VAL A 16 5.36 2.17 -5.67
CA VAL A 16 4.08 2.88 -5.65
C VAL A 16 3.30 2.57 -4.38
N LEU A 17 3.12 1.30 -4.02
CA LEU A 17 2.38 0.93 -2.80
C LEU A 17 3.06 1.49 -1.55
N SER A 18 4.40 1.48 -1.50
CA SER A 18 5.15 2.08 -0.39
C SER A 18 4.93 3.60 -0.32
N ALA A 19 4.90 4.29 -1.46
CA ALA A 19 4.68 5.74 -1.53
C ALA A 19 3.24 6.12 -1.14
N VAL A 20 2.24 5.36 -1.61
CA VAL A 20 0.82 5.54 -1.22
C VAL A 20 0.66 5.34 0.27
N LEU A 21 1.21 4.24 0.83
CA LEU A 21 1.17 3.96 2.25
C LEU A 21 1.80 5.07 3.08
N LEU A 22 2.95 5.61 2.67
CA LEU A 22 3.56 6.76 3.37
C LEU A 22 2.68 8.01 3.25
N SER A 23 2.12 8.29 2.08
CA SER A 23 1.29 9.47 1.83
C SER A 23 0.01 9.46 2.67
N LEU A 24 -0.58 8.29 2.91
CA LEU A 24 -1.74 8.10 3.81
C LEU A 24 -1.48 8.51 5.26
N PHE A 25 -0.22 8.45 5.71
CA PHE A 25 0.19 8.85 7.06
C PHE A 25 0.74 10.27 7.15
N THR A 26 0.74 11.01 6.04
CA THR A 26 1.12 12.43 6.00
C THR A 26 -0.11 13.29 5.73
N ALA A 27 0.05 14.62 5.71
CA ALA A 27 -1.02 15.57 5.37
C ALA A 27 -1.58 15.46 3.92
N ARG A 28 -1.27 14.37 3.20
CA ARG A 28 -1.65 14.10 1.80
C ARG A 28 -2.62 12.93 1.64
N LYS A 29 -3.35 12.57 2.70
CA LYS A 29 -4.26 11.42 2.73
C LYS A 29 -5.29 11.43 1.59
N GLU A 30 -5.85 12.60 1.26
CA GLU A 30 -6.82 12.78 0.17
C GLU A 30 -6.22 12.51 -1.22
N ILE A 31 -4.91 12.72 -1.38
CA ILE A 31 -4.21 12.54 -2.66
C ILE A 31 -3.77 11.08 -2.84
N ALA A 32 -3.49 10.39 -1.72
CA ALA A 32 -2.93 9.04 -1.74
C ALA A 32 -3.85 8.00 -2.41
N PHE A 33 -5.17 8.07 -2.19
CA PHE A 33 -6.12 7.17 -2.85
C PHE A 33 -6.29 7.48 -4.34
N GLY A 34 -6.22 8.76 -4.74
CA GLY A 34 -6.19 9.13 -6.16
C GLY A 34 -4.93 8.63 -6.86
N GLU A 35 -3.77 8.69 -6.21
CA GLU A 35 -2.52 8.11 -6.72
C GLU A 35 -2.59 6.59 -6.85
N LEU A 36 -3.25 5.91 -5.89
CA LEU A 36 -3.49 4.48 -5.94
C LEU A 36 -4.37 4.09 -7.14
N GLU A 37 -5.50 4.76 -7.32
CA GLU A 37 -6.43 4.50 -8.44
C GLU A 37 -5.74 4.69 -9.80
N HIS A 38 -5.01 5.79 -9.97
CA HIS A 38 -4.22 6.05 -11.18
C HIS A 38 -3.16 4.97 -11.43
N SER A 39 -2.52 4.48 -10.37
CA SER A 39 -1.51 3.45 -10.47
C SER A 39 -2.10 2.10 -10.87
N LEU A 40 -3.31 1.75 -10.41
CA LEU A 40 -4.00 0.53 -10.83
C LEU A 40 -4.36 0.54 -12.32
N GLN A 41 -4.59 1.72 -12.90
CA GLN A 41 -4.83 1.85 -14.35
C GLN A 41 -3.55 1.72 -15.17
N LYS A 42 -2.41 2.18 -14.62
CA LYS A 42 -1.12 2.23 -15.34
C LYS A 42 -0.25 0.99 -15.18
N LEU A 43 -0.30 0.33 -14.02
CA LEU A 43 0.61 -0.77 -13.67
C LEU A 43 -0.08 -2.12 -13.70
N ALA A 44 0.70 -3.14 -14.05
CA ALA A 44 0.25 -4.52 -14.17
C ALA A 44 0.39 -5.26 -12.83
N PHE A 45 -0.32 -4.79 -11.81
CA PHE A 45 -0.38 -5.47 -10.51
C PHE A 45 -0.86 -6.93 -10.66
N PRO A 46 -0.30 -7.87 -9.87
CA PRO A 46 -0.85 -9.21 -9.77
C PRO A 46 -2.35 -9.17 -9.42
N PRO A 47 -3.19 -10.07 -9.96
CA PRO A 47 -4.63 -10.02 -9.73
C PRO A 47 -5.03 -10.03 -8.25
N ALA A 48 -4.33 -10.80 -7.41
CA ALA A 48 -4.58 -10.83 -5.97
C ALA A 48 -4.28 -9.49 -5.29
N VAL A 49 -3.26 -8.78 -5.77
CA VAL A 49 -2.77 -7.51 -5.22
C VAL A 49 -3.65 -6.36 -5.68
N ARG A 50 -4.06 -6.39 -6.96
CA ARG A 50 -5.06 -5.47 -7.50
C ARG A 50 -6.36 -5.53 -6.70
N ARG A 51 -6.87 -6.73 -6.37
CA ARG A 51 -8.07 -6.88 -5.52
C ARG A 51 -7.91 -6.24 -4.15
N LEU A 52 -6.76 -6.44 -3.50
CA LEU A 52 -6.48 -5.80 -2.21
C LEU A 52 -6.44 -4.27 -2.30
N CYS A 53 -5.89 -3.72 -3.39
CA CYS A 53 -5.92 -2.28 -3.64
C CYS A 53 -7.34 -1.76 -3.91
N GLU A 54 -8.15 -2.50 -4.67
CA GLU A 54 -9.55 -2.16 -4.94
C GLU A 54 -10.40 -2.22 -3.65
N GLU A 55 -10.18 -3.22 -2.78
CA GLU A 55 -10.81 -3.29 -1.45
C GLU A 55 -10.41 -2.10 -0.56
N ALA A 56 -9.17 -1.63 -0.66
CA ALA A 56 -8.71 -0.45 0.05
C ALA A 56 -9.43 0.84 -0.43
N LEU A 57 -9.60 0.99 -1.74
CA LEU A 57 -10.34 2.11 -2.34
C LEU A 57 -11.82 2.08 -1.94
N GLN A 58 -12.44 0.90 -1.98
CA GLN A 58 -13.83 0.73 -1.58
C GLN A 58 -14.03 1.07 -0.09
N SER A 59 -13.13 0.57 0.77
CA SER A 59 -13.17 0.87 2.21
C SER A 59 -13.04 2.36 2.53
N HIS A 60 -12.32 3.13 1.70
CA HIS A 60 -12.24 4.58 1.83
C HIS A 60 -13.54 5.27 1.38
N SER A 61 -14.17 4.79 0.31
CA SER A 61 -15.40 5.37 -0.24
C SER A 61 -16.65 5.18 0.62
N GLU A 62 -16.65 4.18 1.50
CA GLU A 62 -17.83 3.80 2.29
C GLU A 62 -18.03 4.66 3.56
N ASP A 63 -16.99 5.31 4.13
CA ASP A 63 -17.13 6.25 5.25
C ASP A 63 -15.80 6.97 5.60
N GLU A 64 -15.84 8.28 5.92
CA GLU A 64 -14.67 9.07 6.36
C GLU A 64 -14.33 8.88 7.85
N THR A 65 -14.63 7.72 8.44
CA THR A 65 -14.24 7.44 9.82
C THR A 65 -12.78 6.95 9.90
N ASP A 66 -12.13 7.16 11.04
CA ASP A 66 -10.76 6.67 11.26
C ASP A 66 -10.66 5.13 11.17
N GLN A 67 -11.76 4.42 11.41
CA GLN A 67 -11.79 2.96 11.39
C GLN A 67 -11.76 2.39 9.95
N THR A 68 -12.46 3.01 9.00
CA THR A 68 -12.42 2.64 7.57
C THR A 68 -11.03 2.86 6.97
N ASN A 69 -10.32 3.89 7.42
CA ASN A 69 -8.94 4.15 7.02
C ASN A 69 -7.96 3.07 7.52
N ALA A 70 -8.16 2.55 8.73
CA ALA A 70 -7.37 1.43 9.24
C ALA A 70 -7.53 0.18 8.36
N ARG A 71 -8.76 -0.11 7.89
CA ARG A 71 -9.03 -1.25 7.00
C ARG A 71 -8.34 -1.09 5.65
N ALA A 72 -8.42 0.10 5.05
CA ALA A 72 -7.74 0.41 3.79
C ALA A 72 -6.22 0.24 3.90
N VAL A 73 -5.61 0.75 4.98
CA VAL A 73 -4.18 0.59 5.25
C VAL A 73 -3.79 -0.88 5.40
N CYS A 74 -4.59 -1.69 6.11
CA CYS A 74 -4.35 -3.13 6.25
C CYS A 74 -4.35 -3.84 4.90
N CYS A 75 -5.31 -3.56 4.02
CA CYS A 75 -5.36 -4.14 2.68
C CYS A 75 -4.10 -3.78 1.87
N LEU A 76 -3.64 -2.53 1.94
CA LEU A 76 -2.43 -2.07 1.24
C LEU A 76 -1.14 -2.67 1.81
N LEU A 77 -1.05 -2.89 3.12
CA LEU A 77 0.08 -3.58 3.73
C LEU A 77 0.15 -5.03 3.29
N HIS A 78 -1.00 -5.71 3.22
CA HIS A 78 -1.05 -7.08 2.73
C HIS A 78 -0.73 -7.19 1.24
N ALA A 79 -1.14 -6.19 0.45
CA ALA A 79 -0.78 -6.06 -0.96
C ALA A 79 0.75 -5.91 -1.13
N LEU A 80 1.38 -5.04 -0.34
CA LEU A 80 2.83 -4.82 -0.35
C LEU A 80 3.59 -6.08 0.06
N GLU A 81 3.18 -6.73 1.16
CA GLU A 81 3.76 -7.99 1.62
C GLU A 81 3.68 -9.08 0.54
N SER A 82 2.53 -9.19 -0.14
CA SER A 82 2.29 -10.21 -1.16
C SER A 82 3.21 -10.09 -2.38
N ILE A 83 3.63 -8.88 -2.76
CA ILE A 83 4.50 -8.66 -3.94
C ILE A 83 5.98 -8.53 -3.61
N SER A 84 6.32 -8.11 -2.39
CA SER A 84 7.70 -7.72 -2.05
C SER A 84 8.26 -8.46 -0.82
N GLY A 85 7.41 -9.17 -0.08
CA GLY A 85 7.75 -9.86 1.15
C GLY A 85 7.78 -8.94 2.38
N TYR A 86 7.73 -9.55 3.56
CA TYR A 86 7.60 -8.86 4.85
C TYR A 86 8.67 -7.79 5.12
N LYS A 87 9.90 -7.96 4.62
CA LYS A 87 11.00 -6.98 4.78
C LYS A 87 10.66 -5.56 4.30
N HIS A 88 9.79 -5.43 3.30
CA HIS A 88 9.36 -4.12 2.80
C HIS A 88 8.31 -3.48 3.69
N VAL A 89 7.49 -4.29 4.35
CA VAL A 89 6.57 -3.84 5.40
C VAL A 89 7.35 -3.31 6.58
N GLU A 90 8.40 -4.00 7.02
CA GLU A 90 9.29 -3.53 8.10
C GLU A 90 9.96 -2.19 7.75
N ARG A 91 10.46 -2.06 6.52
CA ARG A 91 11.04 -0.82 6.02
C ARG A 91 10.01 0.32 6.01
N TYR A 92 8.79 0.05 5.54
CA TYR A 92 7.70 1.02 5.60
C TYR A 92 7.40 1.46 7.04
N ILE A 93 7.31 0.52 7.99
CA ILE A 93 7.07 0.84 9.41
C ILE A 93 8.18 1.73 9.96
N ALA A 94 9.45 1.43 9.65
CA ALA A 94 10.58 2.25 10.07
C ALA A 94 10.50 3.68 9.48
N GLN A 95 10.16 3.81 8.20
CA GLN A 95 9.99 5.11 7.54
C GLN A 95 8.80 5.90 8.11
N ARG A 96 7.66 5.25 8.35
CA ARG A 96 6.50 5.86 9.02
C ARG A 96 6.88 6.38 10.40
N ASN A 97 7.57 5.56 11.21
CA ASN A 97 7.96 5.95 12.56
C ASN A 97 8.94 7.14 12.54
N GLN A 98 9.84 7.21 11.57
CA GLN A 98 10.68 8.40 11.37
C GLN A 98 9.84 9.63 11.01
N ALA A 99 8.90 9.50 10.07
CA ALA A 99 8.03 10.61 9.68
C ALA A 99 7.18 11.14 10.85
N VAL A 100 6.69 10.27 11.74
CA VAL A 100 5.92 10.64 12.94
C VAL A 100 6.79 11.40 13.96
N VAL A 101 8.09 11.13 14.05
CA VAL A 101 8.98 11.82 15.00
C VAL A 101 9.34 13.23 14.54
N TYR A 102 9.24 13.52 13.24
CA TYR A 102 9.64 14.80 12.64
C TYR A 102 8.45 15.67 12.16
N CYS A 103 7.21 15.23 12.35
CA CYS A 103 5.98 15.99 12.08
C CYS A 103 5.33 16.44 13.39
#